data_AF-N1UHF8-F1
#
_entry.id   AF-N1UHF8-F1
#
_cell.length_a   1.000
_cell.length_b   1.000
_cell.length_c   1.000
_cell.angle_alpha   90.00
_cell.angle_beta   90.00
_cell.angle_gamma   90.00
#
_symmetry.space_group_name_H-M   'P 1'
#
loop_
_entity.id
_entity.type
_entity.pdbx_description
1 polymer ?
#
loop_
_entity_poly.entity_id
_entity_poly.type
_entity_poly.pdbx_seq_one_letter_code
_entity_poly.pdbx_strand_id
1 'polypeptide(L)'
;MIPSYASLQAGTKIKIYDKNLNQLTSMKYDHGYSVLGAIWASSIPEECNRMRCNFLKQVSSPPKFVYQEHGPQFESDIVSFIQTQFPFRK
;
A
#
# COMPACT_ATOMS: atom_id res chain seq x y z
N MET A 1 -26.51 3.27 -13.71
CA MET A 1 -25.14 3.34 -13.15
C MET A 1 -25.04 2.24 -12.11
N ILE A 2 -24.19 1.24 -12.30
CA ILE A 2 -24.03 0.15 -11.31
C ILE A 2 -22.85 0.54 -10.40
N PRO A 3 -23.04 0.67 -9.09
CA PRO A 3 -21.94 0.94 -8.18
C PRO A 3 -21.00 -0.27 -8.13
N SER A 4 -19.70 -0.04 -8.26
CA SER A 4 -18.67 -1.06 -8.05
C SER A 4 -17.94 -0.78 -6.75
N TYR A 5 -17.89 -1.78 -5.88
CA TYR A 5 -17.12 -1.74 -4.65
C TYR A 5 -15.92 -2.66 -4.77
N ALA A 6 -14.75 -2.19 -4.35
CA ALA A 6 -13.56 -3.02 -4.19
C ALA A 6 -12.90 -2.72 -2.85
N SER A 7 -12.50 -3.78 -2.15
CA SER A 7 -11.65 -3.72 -0.96
C SER A 7 -10.31 -4.35 -1.32
N LEU A 8 -9.23 -3.58 -1.22
CA LEU A 8 -7.91 -3.97 -1.71
C LEU A 8 -6.90 -3.88 -0.57
N GLN A 9 -5.97 -4.83 -0.57
CA GLN A 9 -4.86 -4.85 0.37
C GLN A 9 -3.69 -4.06 -0.22
N ALA A 10 -3.13 -3.16 0.58
CA ALA A 10 -1.86 -2.52 0.30
C ALA A 10 -1.07 -2.43 1.59
N GLY A 11 0.25 -2.60 1.51
CA GLY A 11 1.11 -2.51 2.68
C GLY A 11 2.48 -2.01 2.30
N THR A 12 3.11 -1.33 3.25
CA THR A 12 4.50 -0.86 3.12
C THR A 12 5.35 -1.58 4.14
N LYS A 13 6.51 -2.07 3.70
CA LYS A 13 7.50 -2.68 4.59
C LYS A 13 8.80 -1.90 4.50
N ILE A 14 9.19 -1.27 5.60
CA ILE A 14 10.47 -0.58 5.73
C ILE A 14 11.42 -1.52 6.45
N LYS A 15 12.59 -1.77 5.87
CA LYS A 15 13.65 -2.56 6.49
C LYS A 15 14.90 -1.70 6.59
N ILE A 16 15.49 -1.66 7.78
CA ILE A 16 16.72 -0.90 8.05
C ILE A 16 17.85 -1.90 8.21
N TYR A 17 18.96 -1.63 7.54
CA TYR A 17 20.14 -2.49 7.52
C TYR A 17 21.37 -1.70 8.01
N ASP A 18 22.33 -2.40 8.61
CA ASP A 18 23.64 -1.83 8.88
C ASP A 18 24.51 -1.84 7.60
N LYS A 19 25.73 -1.29 7.71
CA LYS A 19 26.72 -1.26 6.62
C LYS A 19 27.14 -2.64 6.10
N ASN A 20 26.93 -3.69 6.90
CA ASN A 20 27.27 -5.07 6.58
C ASN A 20 26.03 -5.85 6.05
N LEU A 21 24.93 -5.14 5.75
CA LEU A 21 23.66 -5.72 5.29
C LEU A 21 22.96 -6.61 6.34
N ASN A 22 23.30 -6.49 7.62
CA ASN A 22 22.53 -7.12 8.68
C ASN A 22 21.25 -6.32 8.92
N GLN A 23 20.12 -7.00 8.94
CA GLN A 23 18.82 -6.35 9.19
C GLN A 23 18.73 -5.93 10.67
N LEU A 24 18.64 -4.63 10.92
CA LEU A 24 18.50 -4.06 12.26
C LEU A 24 17.04 -4.05 12.71
N THR A 25 16.12 -3.69 11.81
CA THR A 25 14.68 -3.68 12.10
C THR A 25 13.82 -3.84 10.84
N SER A 26 12.53 -4.14 11.04
CA SER A 26 11.52 -4.22 9.99
C SER A 26 10.20 -3.66 10.51
N MET A 27 9.77 -2.52 9.96
CA MET A 27 8.47 -1.90 10.22
C MET A 27 7.47 -2.32 9.13
N LYS A 28 6.23 -2.62 9.52
CA LYS A 28 5.14 -2.96 8.61
C LYS A 28 3.99 -1.98 8.82
N TYR A 29 3.47 -1.46 7.72
CA TYR A 29 2.34 -0.53 7.70
C TYR A 29 1.25 -1.12 6.82
N ASP A 30 0.03 -1.19 7.33
CA ASP A 30 -1.16 -1.59 6.59
C ASP A 30 -1.83 -0.35 6.00
N HIS A 31 -2.02 -0.36 4.69
CA HIS A 31 -2.65 0.70 3.91
C HIS A 31 -3.83 0.14 3.11
N GLY A 32 -4.52 -0.88 3.66
CA GLY A 32 -5.77 -1.39 3.12
C GLY A 32 -6.73 -0.24 2.80
N TYR A 33 -7.31 -0.28 1.60
CA TYR A 33 -8.15 0.79 1.10
C TYR A 33 -9.36 0.24 0.37
N SER A 34 -10.42 1.04 0.34
CA SER A 34 -11.65 0.73 -0.37
C SER A 34 -11.89 1.79 -1.44
N VAL A 35 -12.37 1.34 -2.60
CA VAL A 35 -12.73 2.23 -3.70
C VAL A 35 -14.20 2.02 -4.02
N LEU A 36 -14.95 3.12 -4.06
CA LEU A 36 -16.30 3.16 -4.59
C LEU A 36 -16.24 3.81 -5.97
N GLY A 37 -16.46 3.01 -7.00
CA GLY A 37 -16.49 3.44 -8.39
C GLY A 37 -17.90 3.44 -8.97
N ALA A 38 -18.13 4.31 -9.94
CA ALA A 38 -19.28 4.26 -10.83
C ALA A 38 -18.79 3.84 -12.21
N ILE A 39 -19.06 2.60 -12.61
CA ILE A 39 -18.60 2.11 -13.91
C ILE A 39 -19.69 2.42 -14.95
N TRP A 40 -19.32 3.15 -16.00
CA TRP A 40 -20.09 3.21 -17.25
C TRP A 40 -19.76 1.97 -18.08
N ALA A 41 -20.24 0.81 -17.64
CA ALA A 41 -20.11 -0.43 -18.37
C ALA A 41 -21.46 -0.81 -18.99
N SER A 42 -21.42 -1.42 -20.18
CA SER A 42 -22.46 -2.36 -20.58
C SER A 42 -22.65 -3.35 -19.41
N SER A 43 -23.89 -3.73 -19.09
CA SER A 43 -24.18 -4.69 -18.02
C SER A 43 -23.42 -6.02 -18.17
N ILE A 44 -22.83 -6.26 -19.34
CA ILE A 44 -21.90 -7.35 -19.64
C ILE A 44 -20.76 -6.81 -20.52
N PRO A 45 -19.60 -6.43 -19.95
CA PRO A 45 -18.37 -6.22 -20.73
C PRO A 45 -17.99 -7.52 -21.46
N GLU A 46 -17.41 -7.46 -22.67
CA GLU A 46 -16.97 -8.67 -23.39
C GLU A 46 -16.01 -9.54 -22.55
N GLU A 47 -15.18 -8.90 -21.72
CA GLU A 47 -14.25 -9.56 -20.78
C GLU A 47 -14.97 -10.39 -19.69
N CYS A 48 -16.26 -10.13 -19.46
CA CYS A 48 -17.10 -10.79 -18.46
C CYS A 48 -17.99 -11.90 -19.06
N ASN A 49 -17.82 -12.23 -20.34
CA ASN A 49 -18.56 -13.33 -20.96
C ASN A 49 -18.16 -14.67 -20.28
N ARG A 50 -19.16 -15.45 -19.84
CA ARG A 50 -18.99 -16.69 -19.03
C ARG A 50 -18.38 -16.52 -17.62
N MET A 51 -18.85 -15.56 -16.83
CA MET A 51 -18.52 -15.45 -15.39
C MET A 51 -17.01 -15.29 -15.07
N ARG A 52 -16.24 -14.63 -15.94
CA ARG A 52 -14.79 -14.42 -15.76
C ARG A 52 -14.40 -12.96 -15.49
N CYS A 53 -15.24 -12.19 -14.80
CA CYS A 53 -14.84 -10.85 -14.36
C CYS A 53 -13.73 -10.98 -13.30
N ASN A 54 -12.47 -10.97 -13.73
CA ASN A 54 -11.33 -11.01 -12.83
C ASN A 54 -10.95 -9.58 -12.41
N PHE A 55 -11.77 -8.99 -11.53
CA PHE A 55 -11.56 -7.63 -11.00
C PHE A 55 -10.16 -7.43 -10.36
N LEU A 56 -9.51 -8.51 -9.94
CA LEU A 56 -8.15 -8.48 -9.36
C LEU A 56 -7.06 -8.17 -10.38
N LYS A 57 -7.32 -8.30 -11.69
CA LYS A 57 -6.33 -7.94 -12.75
C LYS A 57 -6.31 -6.46 -13.12
N GLN A 58 -7.27 -5.66 -12.64
CA GLN A 58 -7.45 -4.28 -13.10
C GLN A 58 -6.54 -3.26 -12.41
N VAL A 59 -5.91 -3.60 -11.29
CA VAL A 59 -5.07 -2.68 -10.52
C VAL A 59 -3.75 -3.38 -10.15
N SER A 60 -2.73 -3.26 -11.00
CA SER A 60 -1.42 -3.89 -10.77
C SER A 60 -0.60 -3.22 -9.66
N SER A 61 -0.92 -1.96 -9.34
CA SER A 61 -0.25 -1.18 -8.29
C SER A 61 -1.29 -0.35 -7.54
N PRO A 62 -1.22 -0.29 -6.19
CA PRO A 62 -2.12 0.57 -5.43
C PRO A 62 -1.98 2.03 -5.89
N PRO A 63 -3.10 2.77 -6.02
CA PRO A 63 -3.07 4.16 -6.46
C PRO A 63 -2.21 5.05 -5.56
N LYS A 64 -1.68 6.15 -6.11
CA LYS A 64 -0.82 7.10 -5.39
C LYS A 64 -1.41 7.57 -4.06
N PHE A 65 -2.71 7.80 -3.99
CA PHE A 65 -3.37 8.29 -2.77
C PHE A 65 -3.19 7.35 -1.57
N VAL A 66 -2.99 6.05 -1.82
CA VAL A 66 -2.78 5.03 -0.77
C VAL A 66 -1.50 5.29 0.02
N TYR A 67 -0.51 5.98 -0.58
CA TYR A 67 0.81 6.20 0.03
C TYR A 67 1.14 7.68 0.28
N GLN A 68 0.41 8.59 -0.36
CA GLN A 68 0.80 10.01 -0.47
C GLN A 68 0.94 10.72 0.87
N GLU A 69 0.13 10.34 1.87
CA GLU A 69 0.10 11.02 3.17
C GLU A 69 0.97 10.34 4.24
N HIS A 70 1.55 9.17 3.94
CA HIS A 70 2.31 8.39 4.92
C HIS A 70 3.81 8.72 4.98
N GLY A 71 4.32 9.54 4.05
CA GLY A 71 5.73 9.94 4.02
C GLY A 71 6.24 10.52 5.35
N PRO A 72 5.58 11.54 5.94
CA PRO A 72 6.00 12.12 7.22
C PRO A 72 6.01 11.12 8.38
N GLN A 73 5.06 10.16 8.39
CA GLN A 73 5.02 9.10 9.40
C GLN A 73 6.24 8.19 9.27
N PHE A 74 6.56 7.73 8.06
CA PHE A 74 7.71 6.88 7.82
C PHE A 74 9.02 7.55 8.21
N GLU A 75 9.21 8.82 7.85
CA GLU A 75 10.39 9.59 8.20
C GLU A 75 10.54 9.74 9.71
N SER A 76 9.46 10.09 10.41
CA SER A 76 9.44 10.20 11.87
C SER A 76 9.82 8.88 12.55
N ASP A 77 9.25 7.75 12.11
CA ASP A 77 9.51 6.43 12.68
C ASP A 77 10.97 5.98 12.46
N ILE A 78 11.53 6.30 11.29
CA ILE A 78 12.95 6.04 10.99
C ILE A 78 13.86 6.89 11.88
N VAL A 79 13.59 8.20 12.01
CA VAL A 79 14.40 9.10 12.85
C VAL A 79 14.34 8.65 14.31
N SER A 80 13.16 8.31 14.81
CA SER A 80 12.96 7.78 16.17
C SER A 80 13.77 6.51 16.41
N PHE A 81 13.76 5.58 15.45
CA PHE A 81 14.57 4.37 15.52
C PHE A 81 16.07 4.68 15.60
N ILE A 82 16.58 5.56 14.73
CA ILE A 82 18.00 5.95 14.69
C ILE A 82 18.42 6.59 16.02
N GLN A 83 17.62 7.51 16.55
CA GLN A 83 17.91 8.20 17.81
C GLN A 83 17.90 7.26 19.02
N THR A 84 17.00 6.27 19.02
CA THR A 84 16.92 5.28 20.10
C THR A 84 18.11 4.32 20.07
N GLN A 85 18.58 3.94 18.87
CA GLN A 85 19.67 2.98 18.72
C GLN A 85 21.06 3.61 18.95
N PHE A 86 21.22 4.89 18.63
CA PHE A 86 22.43 5.66 18.89
C PHE A 86 22.07 6.85 19.79
N PRO A 87 21.91 6.64 21.11
CA PRO A 87 21.80 7.77 22.03
C PRO A 87 23.09 8.59 21.86
N PHE A 88 22.95 9.77 21.25
CA PHE A 88 24.05 10.74 21.14
C PHE A 88 24.55 11.00 22.56
N ARG A 89 25.64 10.34 22.94
CA ARG A 89 26.37 10.68 24.16
C ARG A 89 27.06 12.00 23.85
N LYS A 90 26.54 13.07 24.46
CA LYS A 90 27.20 14.38 24.55
C LYS A 90 28.57 14.22 25.20
#